data_AF-A0A922ZKM4-F1
#
_entry.id   AF-A0A922ZKM4-F1
#
_cell.length_a   1.000
_cell.length_b   1.000
_cell.length_c   1.000
_cell.angle_alpha   90.00
_cell.angle_beta   90.00
_cell.angle_gamma   90.00
#
_symmetry.space_group_name_H-M   'P 1'
#
loop_
_entity.id
_entity.type
_entity.pdbx_description
1 polymer ?
#
loop_
_entity_poly.entity_id
_entity_poly.type
_entity_poly.pdbx_seq_one_letter_code
_entity_poly.pdbx_strand_id
1 'polypeptide(L)'
;MTYEIATGKPISDLTYARSFVGDKQLGYKVALCERDIAIYGSLAVFGFAFQLFRKKLKQLPWYLWFVVALLPIAVDGFSQIPGLSSGWPAWVPIRESTPLLRVLTGTLFGAGTGWYMFPLMEESMKETRIIVNRKLSIINKIKQSKVMAENEKN
;
A
#
# COMPACT_ATOMS: atom_id res chain seq x y z
N MET A 1 14.85 -5.08 -27.93
CA MET A 1 16.29 -5.36 -27.81
C MET A 1 16.47 -6.31 -26.64
N THR A 2 17.17 -7.43 -26.81
CA THR A 2 17.40 -8.39 -25.70
C THR A 2 18.57 -7.92 -24.83
N TYR A 3 18.67 -8.48 -23.63
CA TYR A 3 19.76 -8.17 -22.69
C TYR A 3 21.14 -8.40 -23.32
N GLU A 4 21.34 -9.52 -24.02
CA GLU A 4 22.64 -9.82 -24.62
C GLU A 4 23.02 -8.85 -25.73
N ILE A 5 22.04 -8.41 -26.53
CA ILE A 5 22.27 -7.43 -27.60
C ILE A 5 22.61 -6.06 -26.99
N ALA A 6 22.00 -5.70 -25.87
CA ALA A 6 22.20 -4.40 -25.26
C ALA A 6 23.49 -4.30 -24.42
N THR A 7 23.88 -5.40 -23.76
CA THR A 7 25.02 -5.42 -22.82
C THR A 7 26.25 -6.14 -23.36
N GLY A 8 26.11 -6.93 -24.41
CA GLY A 8 27.17 -7.81 -24.92
C GLY A 8 27.58 -8.92 -23.95
N LYS A 9 26.79 -9.15 -22.89
CA LYS A 9 27.07 -10.13 -21.83
C LYS A 9 26.01 -11.25 -21.83
N PRO A 10 26.39 -12.49 -21.49
CA PRO A 10 25.42 -13.58 -21.35
C PRO A 10 24.52 -13.37 -20.12
N ILE A 11 23.27 -13.83 -20.18
CA ILE A 11 22.28 -13.72 -19.08
C ILE A 11 22.78 -14.41 -17.79
N SER A 12 23.66 -15.41 -17.92
CA SER A 12 24.25 -16.14 -16.80
C SER A 12 25.29 -15.33 -16.00
N ASP A 13 25.81 -14.22 -16.53
CA ASP A 13 26.75 -13.34 -15.81
C ASP A 13 26.01 -12.43 -14.82
N LEU A 14 25.56 -13.03 -13.72
CA LEU A 14 24.86 -12.36 -12.63
C LEU A 14 25.74 -11.33 -11.90
N THR A 15 27.06 -11.45 -11.98
CA THR A 15 28.00 -10.52 -11.31
C THR A 15 27.98 -9.19 -12.02
N TYR A 16 28.10 -9.20 -13.35
CA TYR A 16 27.93 -8.01 -14.17
C TYR A 16 26.51 -7.46 -14.06
N ALA A 17 25.50 -8.33 -14.16
CA ALA A 17 24.10 -7.91 -14.05
C ALA A 17 23.79 -7.21 -12.72
N ARG A 18 24.51 -7.51 -11.63
CA ARG A 18 24.36 -6.82 -10.34
C ARG A 18 25.06 -5.47 -10.29
N SER A 19 26.29 -5.37 -10.80
CA SER A 19 27.10 -4.13 -10.75
C SER A 19 26.69 -3.08 -11.77
N PHE A 20 26.01 -3.48 -12.85
CA PHE A 20 25.52 -2.55 -13.86
C PHE A 20 24.45 -1.61 -13.30
N VAL A 21 24.70 -0.30 -13.26
CA VAL A 21 23.75 0.70 -12.72
C VAL A 21 22.69 1.10 -13.76
N GLY A 22 23.03 1.04 -15.04
CA GLY A 22 22.19 1.51 -16.14
C GLY A 22 22.86 2.59 -16.99
N ASP A 23 22.23 2.94 -18.11
CA ASP A 23 22.70 3.97 -19.04
C ASP A 23 21.52 4.73 -19.69
N LYS A 24 21.81 5.69 -20.57
CA LYS A 24 20.77 6.52 -21.22
C LYS A 24 19.85 5.72 -22.18
N GLN A 25 20.28 4.56 -22.64
CA GLN A 25 19.56 3.72 -23.60
C GLN A 25 18.69 2.66 -22.89
N LEU A 26 19.21 2.04 -21.83
CA LEU A 26 18.54 1.00 -21.04
C LEU A 26 17.80 1.54 -19.81
N GLY A 27 18.09 2.77 -19.41
CA GLY A 27 17.58 3.37 -18.19
C GLY A 27 18.42 2.98 -16.97
N TYR A 28 18.18 3.70 -15.87
CA TYR A 28 18.87 3.50 -14.60
C TYR A 28 18.04 2.57 -13.70
N LYS A 29 18.72 1.66 -13.00
CA LYS A 29 18.08 0.83 -11.98
C LYS A 29 17.53 1.70 -10.86
N VAL A 30 16.29 1.42 -10.49
CA VAL A 30 15.61 2.05 -9.37
C VAL A 30 15.53 1.01 -8.24
N ALA A 31 15.70 1.44 -6.99
CA ALA A 31 15.63 0.53 -5.84
C ALA A 31 14.20 0.03 -5.52
N LEU A 32 13.19 0.55 -6.24
CA LEU A 32 11.78 0.22 -6.07
C LEU A 32 11.25 -0.43 -7.34
N CYS A 33 10.43 -1.46 -7.20
CA CYS A 33 9.77 -2.04 -8.35
C CYS A 33 8.57 -1.17 -8.79
N GLU A 34 8.23 -1.28 -10.07
CA GLU A 34 7.05 -0.67 -10.69
C GLU A 34 5.76 -1.00 -9.93
N ARG A 35 5.68 -2.19 -9.32
CA ARG A 35 4.53 -2.60 -8.49
C ARG A 35 4.49 -1.79 -7.18
N ASP A 36 5.60 -1.64 -6.48
CA ASP A 36 5.65 -0.88 -5.22
C ASP A 36 5.28 0.58 -5.44
N ILE A 37 5.83 1.19 -6.51
CA ILE A 37 5.50 2.56 -6.90
C ILE A 37 4.00 2.69 -7.20
N ALA A 38 3.42 1.72 -7.91
CA ALA A 38 1.99 1.70 -8.19
C ALA A 38 1.14 1.55 -6.92
N ILE A 39 1.51 0.66 -5.99
CA ILE A 39 0.80 0.46 -4.72
C ILE A 39 0.83 1.72 -3.88
N TYR A 40 2.03 2.22 -3.54
CA TYR A 40 2.17 3.37 -2.65
C TYR A 40 1.69 4.67 -3.31
N GLY A 41 1.93 4.84 -4.60
CA GLY A 41 1.45 5.98 -5.38
C GLY A 41 -0.07 6.05 -5.42
N SER A 42 -0.74 4.94 -5.77
CA SER A 42 -2.20 4.89 -5.81
C SER A 42 -2.84 5.02 -4.42
N LEU A 43 -2.23 4.44 -3.38
CA LEU A 43 -2.67 4.61 -2.00
C LEU A 43 -2.58 6.07 -1.55
N ALA A 44 -1.47 6.76 -1.87
CA ALA A 44 -1.29 8.17 -1.55
C ALA A 44 -2.32 9.04 -2.30
N VAL A 45 -2.49 8.83 -3.61
CA VAL A 45 -3.49 9.52 -4.42
C VAL A 45 -4.89 9.31 -3.86
N PHE A 46 -5.23 8.08 -3.49
CA PHE A 46 -6.52 7.78 -2.87
C PHE A 46 -6.68 8.49 -1.53
N GLY A 47 -5.63 8.58 -0.71
CA GLY A 47 -5.65 9.32 0.57
C GLY A 47 -5.92 10.81 0.37
N PHE A 48 -5.25 11.44 -0.59
CA PHE A 48 -5.53 12.82 -0.98
C PHE A 48 -6.97 12.98 -1.49
N ALA A 49 -7.43 12.08 -2.36
CA ALA A 49 -8.80 12.10 -2.86
C ALA A 49 -9.81 11.96 -1.72
N PHE A 50 -9.61 11.01 -0.79
CA PHE A 50 -10.47 10.80 0.37
C PHE A 50 -10.60 12.07 1.23
N GLN A 51 -9.48 12.77 1.45
CA GLN A 51 -9.47 14.05 2.16
C GLN A 51 -10.21 15.14 1.37
N LEU A 52 -10.03 15.23 0.05
CA LEU A 52 -10.74 16.17 -0.82
C LEU A 52 -12.26 15.90 -0.83
N PHE A 53 -12.67 14.64 -0.79
CA PHE A 53 -14.08 14.22 -0.62
C PHE A 53 -14.59 14.37 0.81
N ARG A 54 -13.87 15.12 1.66
CA ARG A 54 -14.26 15.45 3.05
C ARG A 54 -14.51 14.20 3.89
N LYS A 55 -13.80 13.10 3.59
CA LYS A 55 -13.89 11.83 4.30
C LYS A 55 -15.31 11.24 4.34
N LYS A 56 -16.10 11.49 3.29
CA LYS A 56 -17.50 11.03 3.18
C LYS A 56 -17.66 9.70 2.45
N LEU A 57 -16.59 9.14 1.89
CA LEU A 57 -16.63 7.85 1.22
C LEU A 57 -16.96 6.75 2.24
N LYS A 58 -17.93 5.90 1.91
CA LYS A 58 -18.27 4.74 2.75
C LYS A 58 -17.22 3.65 2.59
N GLN A 59 -17.05 2.86 3.65
CA GLN A 59 -16.17 1.70 3.65
C GLN A 59 -16.56 0.73 2.54
N LEU A 60 -15.56 0.26 1.81
CA LEU A 60 -15.74 -0.83 0.85
C LEU A 60 -16.03 -2.13 1.61
N PRO A 61 -17.06 -2.92 1.25
CA PRO A 61 -17.26 -4.23 1.85
C PRO A 61 -16.02 -5.12 1.69
N TRP A 62 -15.67 -5.87 2.74
CA TRP A 62 -14.42 -6.64 2.79
C TRP A 62 -14.27 -7.64 1.63
N TYR A 63 -15.39 -8.23 1.17
CA TYR A 63 -15.38 -9.18 0.06
C TYR A 63 -15.11 -8.50 -1.29
N LEU A 64 -15.57 -7.26 -1.50
CA LEU A 64 -15.25 -6.49 -2.70
C LEU A 64 -13.79 -6.07 -2.71
N TRP A 65 -13.26 -5.66 -1.56
CA TRP A 65 -11.82 -5.42 -1.42
C TRP A 65 -11.02 -6.69 -1.75
N PHE A 66 -11.42 -7.84 -1.21
CA PHE A 66 -10.75 -9.10 -1.47
C PHE A 66 -10.73 -9.45 -2.97
N VAL A 67 -11.89 -9.39 -3.64
CA VAL A 67 -12.02 -9.79 -5.04
C VAL A 67 -11.37 -8.79 -6.01
N VAL A 68 -11.49 -7.49 -5.76
CA VAL A 68 -11.06 -6.45 -6.72
C VAL A 68 -9.62 -5.98 -6.45
N ALA A 69 -9.19 -5.95 -5.19
CA ALA A 69 -7.87 -5.44 -4.83
C ALA A 69 -6.88 -6.59 -4.57
N LEU A 70 -7.21 -7.52 -3.68
CA LEU A 70 -6.26 -8.55 -3.21
C LEU A 70 -6.07 -9.71 -4.19
N LEU A 71 -7.16 -10.22 -4.76
CA LEU A 71 -7.11 -11.40 -5.64
C LEU A 71 -6.28 -11.16 -6.92
N PRO A 72 -6.40 -10.03 -7.64
CA PRO A 72 -5.62 -9.80 -8.86
C PRO A 72 -4.10 -9.70 -8.61
N ILE A 73 -3.70 -8.99 -7.55
CA ILE A 73 -2.27 -8.88 -7.19
C ILE A 73 -1.72 -10.20 -6.66
N ALA A 74 -2.53 -10.98 -5.93
CA ALA A 74 -2.15 -12.31 -5.48
C ALA A 74 -1.92 -13.23 -6.67
N VAL A 75 -2.89 -13.35 -7.59
CA VAL A 75 -2.76 -14.21 -8.78
C VAL A 75 -1.54 -13.80 -9.61
N ASP A 76 -1.35 -12.49 -9.84
CA ASP A 76 -0.19 -12.00 -10.58
C ASP A 76 1.13 -12.30 -9.88
N GLY A 77 1.24 -12.07 -8.58
CA GLY A 77 2.44 -12.37 -7.77
C GLY A 77 2.75 -13.87 -7.68
N PHE A 78 1.74 -14.69 -7.38
CA PHE A 78 1.89 -16.14 -7.26
C PHE A 78 2.32 -16.80 -8.57
N SER A 79 1.80 -16.33 -9.70
CA SER A 79 2.17 -16.87 -11.01
C SER A 79 3.63 -16.65 -11.41
N GLN A 80 4.38 -15.79 -10.70
CA GLN A 80 5.80 -15.50 -10.96
C GLN A 80 6.76 -16.38 -10.15
N ILE A 81 6.29 -17.02 -9.07
CA ILE A 81 7.13 -17.86 -8.20
C ILE A 81 7.90 -18.94 -8.97
N PRO A 82 7.30 -19.64 -9.96
CA PRO A 82 8.02 -20.63 -10.75
C PRO A 82 9.19 -20.07 -11.57
N GLY A 83 9.15 -18.78 -11.93
CA GLY A 83 10.26 -18.12 -12.65
C GLY A 83 11.43 -17.72 -11.75
N LEU A 84 11.23 -17.67 -10.43
CA LEU A 84 12.22 -17.21 -9.44
C LEU A 84 13.07 -18.33 -8.84
N SER A 85 12.68 -19.59 -9.00
CA SER A 85 13.32 -20.73 -8.34
C SER A 85 13.56 -21.88 -9.30
N SER A 86 14.77 -22.43 -9.27
CA SER A 86 15.12 -23.67 -9.96
C SER A 86 14.56 -24.87 -9.19
N GLY A 87 13.71 -25.69 -9.82
CA GLY A 87 13.15 -26.90 -9.19
C GLY A 87 11.65 -27.12 -9.38
N TRP A 88 10.97 -26.21 -10.11
CA TRP A 88 9.56 -26.39 -10.44
C TRP A 88 9.37 -27.47 -11.52
N PRO A 89 8.27 -28.26 -11.47
CA PRO A 89 7.96 -29.23 -12.50
C PRO A 89 7.85 -28.61 -13.89
N ALA A 90 8.31 -29.30 -14.93
CA ALA A 90 8.35 -28.80 -16.31
C ALA A 90 6.97 -28.39 -16.90
N TRP A 91 5.87 -28.87 -16.30
CA TRP A 91 4.51 -28.52 -16.72
C TRP A 91 4.02 -27.18 -16.15
N VAL A 92 4.75 -26.59 -15.19
CA VAL A 92 4.39 -25.28 -14.63
C VAL A 92 4.92 -24.18 -15.56
N PRO A 93 4.05 -23.28 -16.06
CA PRO A 93 4.49 -22.22 -16.95
C PRO A 93 5.41 -21.26 -16.21
N ILE A 94 6.63 -21.09 -16.74
CA ILE A 94 7.54 -20.03 -16.31
C ILE A 94 7.03 -18.72 -16.90
N ARG A 95 6.59 -17.82 -16.02
CA ARG A 95 5.97 -16.56 -16.41
C ARG A 95 6.59 -15.39 -15.63
N GLU A 96 7.04 -14.39 -16.38
CA GLU A 96 7.33 -13.07 -15.84
C GLU A 96 6.12 -12.15 -16.02
N SER A 97 5.83 -11.31 -15.03
CA SER A 97 4.74 -10.34 -15.16
C SER A 97 5.17 -9.13 -15.97
N THR A 98 4.26 -8.66 -16.82
CA THR A 98 4.54 -7.52 -17.70
C THR A 98 4.49 -6.21 -16.90
N PRO A 99 5.25 -5.17 -17.30
CA PRO A 99 5.23 -3.88 -16.62
C PRO A 99 3.81 -3.31 -16.47
N LEU A 100 2.98 -3.45 -17.51
CA LEU A 100 1.58 -3.02 -17.49
C LEU A 100 0.76 -3.73 -16.40
N LEU A 101 0.89 -5.05 -16.29
CA LEU A 101 0.12 -5.83 -15.32
C LEU A 101 0.57 -5.58 -13.88
N ARG A 102 1.87 -5.37 -13.67
CA ARG A 102 2.43 -4.98 -12.36
C ARG A 102 1.89 -3.63 -11.89
N VAL A 103 1.80 -2.64 -12.80
CA VAL A 103 1.21 -1.33 -12.49
C VAL A 103 -0.30 -1.44 -12.26
N LEU A 104 -1.02 -2.21 -13.08
CA LEU A 104 -2.47 -2.37 -12.96
C LEU A 104 -2.86 -3.05 -11.63
N THR A 105 -2.28 -4.22 -11.34
CA THR A 105 -2.58 -4.97 -10.12
C THR A 105 -2.10 -4.23 -8.87
N GLY A 106 -0.94 -3.56 -8.94
CA GLY A 106 -0.45 -2.69 -7.87
C GLY A 106 -1.37 -1.50 -7.60
N THR A 107 -1.86 -0.85 -8.64
CA THR A 107 -2.77 0.31 -8.54
C THR A 107 -4.14 -0.10 -7.99
N LEU A 108 -4.71 -1.20 -8.48
CA LEU A 108 -5.96 -1.76 -7.96
C LEU A 108 -5.82 -2.12 -6.47
N PHE A 109 -4.70 -2.74 -6.10
CA PHE A 109 -4.44 -3.09 -4.72
C PHE A 109 -4.27 -1.86 -3.82
N GLY A 110 -3.45 -0.88 -4.21
CA GLY A 110 -3.19 0.32 -3.41
C GLY A 110 -4.43 1.21 -3.28
N ALA A 111 -5.12 1.53 -4.37
CA ALA A 111 -6.36 2.31 -4.33
C ALA A 111 -7.50 1.57 -3.61
N GLY A 112 -7.66 0.27 -3.88
CA GLY A 112 -8.69 -0.55 -3.22
C GLY A 112 -8.45 -0.68 -1.72
N THR A 113 -7.19 -0.84 -1.29
CA THR A 113 -6.83 -0.86 0.13
C THR A 113 -7.02 0.51 0.78
N GLY A 114 -6.71 1.61 0.08
CA GLY A 114 -7.03 2.96 0.54
C GLY A 114 -8.54 3.16 0.76
N TRP A 115 -9.37 2.69 -0.17
CA TRP A 115 -10.83 2.75 -0.06
C TRP A 115 -11.36 1.89 1.08
N TYR A 116 -10.79 0.71 1.30
CA TYR A 116 -11.17 -0.11 2.43
C TYR A 116 -10.76 0.51 3.78
N MET A 117 -9.48 0.89 3.91
CA MET A 117 -8.87 1.25 5.18
C MET A 117 -9.19 2.66 5.65
N PHE A 118 -9.17 3.69 4.79
CA PHE A 118 -9.32 5.07 5.28
C PHE A 118 -10.71 5.37 5.88
N PRO A 119 -11.84 4.95 5.27
CA PRO A 119 -13.15 5.09 5.88
C PRO A 119 -13.26 4.33 7.21
N LEU A 120 -12.75 3.10 7.25
CA LEU A 120 -12.73 2.27 8.47
C LEU A 120 -11.97 2.96 9.61
N MET A 121 -10.77 3.48 9.31
CA MET A 121 -9.97 4.22 10.28
C MET A 121 -10.68 5.49 10.75
N GLU A 122 -11.29 6.26 9.83
CA GLU A 122 -12.00 7.49 10.19
C GLU A 122 -13.18 7.21 11.13
N GLU A 123 -13.90 6.11 10.94
CA GLU A 123 -14.98 5.68 11.83
C GLU A 123 -14.45 5.35 13.23
N SER A 124 -13.40 4.52 13.33
CA SER A 124 -12.76 4.20 14.63
C SER A 124 -12.17 5.43 15.33
N MET A 125 -11.62 6.39 14.57
CA MET A 125 -11.08 7.63 15.12
C MET A 125 -12.20 8.55 15.65
N LYS A 126 -13.36 8.61 14.98
CA LYS A 126 -14.53 9.37 15.46
C LYS A 126 -15.02 8.84 16.81
N GLU A 127 -15.16 7.52 16.94
CA GLU A 127 -15.55 6.89 18.21
C GLU A 127 -14.56 7.21 19.33
N THR A 128 -13.27 7.03 19.05
CA THR A 128 -12.19 7.34 20.01
C THR A 128 -12.23 8.80 20.44
N ARG A 129 -12.44 9.74 19.51
CA ARG A 129 -12.54 11.17 19.80
C ARG A 129 -13.70 11.50 20.73
N ILE A 130 -14.86 10.86 20.56
CA ILE A 130 -16.02 11.05 21.44
C ILE A 130 -15.69 10.58 22.86
N ILE A 131 -15.08 9.40 22.99
CA ILE A 131 -14.69 8.83 24.29
C ILE A 131 -13.69 9.74 25.02
N VAL A 132 -12.66 10.20 24.31
CA VAL A 132 -11.62 11.08 24.87
C VAL A 132 -12.23 12.41 25.31
N ASN A 133 -13.04 13.06 24.48
CA ASN A 133 -13.70 14.32 24.83
C ASN A 133 -14.63 14.19 26.04
N ARG A 134 -15.34 13.06 26.16
CA ARG A 134 -16.19 12.79 27.32
C ARG A 134 -15.37 12.70 28.60
N LYS A 135 -14.27 11.94 28.59
CA LYS A 135 -13.37 11.81 29.76
C LYS A 135 -12.78 13.17 30.15
N LEU A 136 -12.31 13.96 29.19
CA LEU A 136 -11.78 15.30 29.44
C LEU A 136 -12.84 16.22 30.06
N SER A 137 -14.09 16.18 29.59
CA SER A 137 -15.17 17.00 30.15
C SER A 137 -15.48 16.65 31.62
N ILE A 138 -15.40 15.37 31.99
CA ILE A 138 -15.60 14.91 33.37
C ILE A 138 -14.47 15.39 34.26
N ILE A 139 -13.21 15.23 33.82
CA ILE A 139 -12.04 15.71 34.57
C ILE A 139 -12.14 17.22 34.82
N ASN A 140 -12.52 18.00 33.80
CA ASN A 140 -12.70 19.44 33.92
C ASN A 140 -13.79 19.79 34.96
N LYS A 141 -14.92 19.07 34.95
CA LYS A 141 -15.99 19.26 35.95
C LYS A 141 -15.53 18.93 37.38
N ILE A 142 -14.81 17.83 37.57
CA ILE A 142 -14.26 17.45 38.88
C ILE A 142 -13.25 18.50 39.38
N LYS A 143 -12.40 19.02 38.48
CA LYS A 143 -11.46 20.07 38.82
C LYS A 143 -12.18 21.36 39.24
N GLN A 144 -13.21 21.76 38.49
CA GLN A 144 -14.04 22.93 38.84
C GLN A 144 -14.77 22.74 40.17
N SER A 145 -15.37 21.58 40.42
CA SER A 145 -16.07 21.32 41.69
C SER A 145 -15.12 21.33 42.89
N LYS A 146 -13.89 20.82 42.74
CA LYS A 146 -12.86 20.91 43.79
C LYS A 146 -12.47 22.36 44.10
N VAL A 147 -12.23 23.17 43.07
CA VAL A 147 -11.91 24.60 43.24
C VAL A 147 -13.06 25.35 43.94
N MET A 148 -14.31 25.07 43.58
CA MET A 148 -15.47 25.68 44.25
C MET A 148 -15.54 25.29 45.73
N ALA A 149 -15.34 24.01 46.07
CA ALA A 149 -15.36 23.54 47.45
C ALA A 149 -14.18 24.05 48.31
N GLU A 150 -13.05 24.39 47.71
CA GLU A 150 -11.93 25.06 48.40
C GLU A 150 -12.24 26.54 48.67
N ASN A 151 -12.88 27.23 47.71
CA ASN A 151 -13.27 28.63 47.87
C ASN A 151 -14.37 28.84 48.91
N GLU A 152 -15.30 27.91 49.10
CA GLU A 152 -16.34 27.99 50.14
C GLU A 152 -15.81 27.79 51.57
N LYS A 153 -14.58 27.27 51.73
CA LYS A 153 -13.97 26.99 53.05
C LYS A 153 -13.06 28.10 53.57
N ASN A 154 -12.74 29.09 52.74
CA ASN A 154 -11.97 30.29 53.09
C ASN A 154 -12.91 31.47 53.33
#